data_AF-A0A933GL82-F1
#
_entry.id   AF-A0A933GL82-F1
#
_cell.length_a   1.000
_cell.length_b   1.000
_cell.length_c   1.000
_cell.angle_alpha   90.00
_cell.angle_beta   90.00
_cell.angle_gamma   90.00
#
_symmetry.space_group_name_H-M   'P 1'
#
loop_
_entity.id
_entity.type
_entity.pdbx_description
1 polymer ?
#
loop_
_entity_poly.entity_id
_entity_poly.type
_entity_poly.pdbx_seq_one_letter_code
_entity_poly.pdbx_strand_id
1 'polypeptide(L)'
;MTTRRLGSVIVWGLILLWELLYYTGLIDSSRFSHPLGTINALRNLDLLMGLGKTLFRVVLSSLLGVIVGLAIAVLISQNPWVTQTVIRFLRLGLWVPFFIYLAVPYWILPGVVVVSLFACYQFLSIRLALSLPWRESILKVQRGAILQALLFYLVFQFWLPEEWWSLSHGILKVDGVYAIILLLLAFVFFVDRLFRSNFPSLSAMRGAVLVKEIAGGNGSSYWWGVGILIIFCLAVWQLFTDPILRHFKVGSPLAVLETVYPPLGSGALIFDIAVSLLEVFAGLILSGAGAVIVFKGMSDNAHFRNLTFSFVPLTFIVPIMLRSVEGHWVGWDYRSSTSLVVWTALAVGFMTFYPFVLVLWGLRDHPPVRRILLAADEALPYAFLTMLFSEAMAATKGLGFYIIWTRGILEISRSLGASLLTFALLLFISSLLRSAAKRWYFVESTEFRSGIPGT
;
A
#
# COMPACT_ATOMS: atom_id res chain seq x y z
N MET A 1 9.20 17.74 39.14
CA MET A 1 9.63 16.32 39.04
C MET A 1 9.63 15.95 37.57
N THR A 2 10.82 15.65 37.08
CA THR A 2 11.24 15.92 35.70
C THR A 2 11.05 14.70 34.80
N THR A 3 10.76 14.96 33.52
CA THR A 3 10.58 14.01 32.41
C THR A 3 11.57 12.83 32.37
N ARG A 4 12.77 12.98 32.95
CA ARG A 4 13.75 11.89 33.14
C ARG A 4 13.25 10.74 34.02
N ARG A 5 12.50 11.01 35.11
CA ARG A 5 11.96 9.95 35.98
C ARG A 5 10.85 9.15 35.29
N LEU A 6 10.07 9.79 34.42
CA LEU A 6 9.00 9.12 33.68
C LEU A 6 9.60 8.15 32.63
N GLY A 7 10.65 8.58 31.92
CA GLY A 7 11.33 7.74 30.93
C GLY A 7 11.97 6.49 31.55
N SER A 8 12.63 6.62 32.69
CA SER A 8 13.22 5.46 33.38
C SER A 8 12.15 4.47 33.86
N VAL A 9 11.02 4.96 34.38
CA VAL A 9 9.93 4.10 34.86
C VAL A 9 9.29 3.30 33.71
N ILE A 10 9.09 3.92 32.54
CA ILE A 10 8.54 3.23 31.37
C ILE A 10 9.50 2.14 30.87
N VAL A 11 10.80 2.44 30.78
CA VAL A 11 11.80 1.46 30.32
C VAL A 11 11.88 0.27 31.29
N TRP A 12 11.95 0.53 32.60
CA TRP A 12 11.95 -0.54 33.59
C TRP A 12 10.63 -1.32 33.60
N GLY A 13 9.49 -0.66 33.40
CA GLY A 13 8.19 -1.32 33.26
C GLY A 13 8.11 -2.25 32.06
N LEU A 14 8.67 -1.84 30.91
CA LEU A 14 8.72 -2.69 29.70
C LEU A 14 9.67 -3.89 29.87
N ILE A 15 10.81 -3.69 30.53
CA ILE A 15 11.74 -4.79 30.85
C ILE A 15 11.06 -5.78 31.80
N LEU A 16 10.45 -5.30 32.89
CA LEU A 16 9.73 -6.14 33.84
C LEU A 16 8.57 -6.91 33.20
N LEU A 17 7.81 -6.25 32.32
CA LEU A 17 6.74 -6.91 31.57
C LEU A 17 7.28 -8.00 30.64
N TRP A 18 8.36 -7.72 29.92
CA TRP A 18 8.99 -8.71 29.04
C TRP A 18 9.50 -9.91 29.85
N GLU A 19 10.21 -9.67 30.95
CA GLU A 19 10.70 -10.71 31.85
C GLU A 19 9.53 -11.55 32.37
N LEU A 20 8.44 -10.91 32.83
CA LEU A 20 7.26 -11.62 33.31
C LEU A 20 6.59 -12.47 32.22
N LEU A 21 6.49 -11.96 30.99
CA LEU A 21 5.98 -12.72 29.85
C LEU A 21 6.90 -13.90 29.48
N TYR A 22 8.22 -13.71 29.60
CA TYR A 22 9.22 -14.75 29.34
C TYR A 22 9.17 -15.85 30.41
N TYR A 23 9.15 -15.48 31.69
CA TYR A 23 9.02 -16.41 32.81
C TYR A 23 7.70 -17.19 32.80
N THR A 24 6.62 -16.59 32.30
CA THR A 24 5.32 -17.27 32.13
C THR A 24 5.26 -18.18 30.90
N GLY A 25 6.31 -18.22 30.07
CA GLY A 25 6.37 -18.99 28.84
C GLY A 25 5.46 -18.45 27.72
N LEU A 26 4.91 -17.24 27.89
CA LEU A 26 4.08 -16.58 26.87
C LEU A 26 4.92 -16.04 25.71
N ILE A 27 6.20 -15.74 25.96
CA ILE A 27 7.17 -15.36 24.94
C ILE A 27 8.45 -16.18 25.09
N ASP A 28 9.10 -16.46 23.96
CA ASP A 28 10.40 -17.12 23.89
C ASP A 28 11.43 -16.14 23.31
N SER A 29 12.64 -16.13 23.86
CA SER A 29 13.77 -15.30 23.43
C SER A 29 14.25 -15.62 22.00
N SER A 30 13.94 -16.83 21.50
CA SER A 30 14.17 -17.18 20.08
C SER A 30 13.22 -16.45 19.13
N ARG A 31 12.10 -15.94 19.65
CA ARG A 31 10.97 -15.38 18.89
C ARG A 31 10.79 -13.87 19.10
N PHE A 32 11.04 -13.41 20.32
CA PHE A 32 10.86 -12.02 20.75
C PHE A 32 12.18 -11.43 21.24
N SER A 33 12.56 -10.27 20.72
CA SER A 33 13.75 -9.56 21.18
C SER A 33 13.58 -9.08 22.61
N HIS A 34 14.62 -9.26 23.43
CA HIS A 34 14.71 -8.60 24.72
C HIS A 34 14.86 -7.07 24.50
N PRO A 35 14.18 -6.20 25.27
CA PRO A 35 14.27 -4.74 25.07
C PRO A 35 15.69 -4.18 25.05
N LEU A 36 16.59 -4.70 25.90
CA LEU A 36 18.01 -4.33 25.89
C LEU A 36 18.75 -4.82 24.64
N GLY A 37 18.39 -5.99 24.09
CA GLY A 37 18.91 -6.51 22.84
C GLY A 37 18.59 -5.56 21.69
N THR A 38 17.32 -5.14 21.59
CA THR A 38 16.87 -4.12 20.63
C THR A 38 17.66 -2.81 20.77
N ILE A 39 17.85 -2.32 22.00
CA ILE A 39 18.61 -1.08 22.25
C ILE A 39 20.09 -1.24 21.85
N ASN A 40 20.68 -2.41 22.12
CA ASN A 40 22.06 -2.69 21.71
C ASN A 40 22.18 -2.81 20.19
N ALA A 41 21.18 -3.35 19.50
CA ALA A 41 21.16 -3.42 18.04
C ALA A 41 21.11 -2.02 17.40
N LEU A 42 20.56 -1.01 18.07
CA LEU A 42 20.63 0.39 17.63
C LEU A 42 22.07 0.95 17.63
N ARG A 43 23.04 0.28 18.25
CA ARG A 43 24.46 0.66 18.19
C ARG A 43 25.19 0.06 16.99
N ASN A 44 24.55 -0.83 16.23
CA ASN A 44 25.16 -1.44 15.06
C ASN A 44 25.23 -0.42 13.91
N LEU A 45 26.44 0.00 13.57
CA LEU A 45 26.70 1.01 12.53
C LEU A 45 26.28 0.54 11.14
N ASP A 46 26.40 -0.75 10.82
CA ASP A 46 26.01 -1.28 9.51
C ASP A 46 24.50 -1.23 9.32
N LEU A 47 23.74 -1.56 10.38
CA LEU A 47 22.29 -1.43 10.40
C LEU A 47 21.87 0.03 10.20
N LEU A 48 22.48 0.95 10.95
CA LEU A 48 22.17 2.38 10.85
C LEU A 48 22.55 2.95 9.48
N MET A 49 23.67 2.52 8.91
CA MET A 49 24.12 2.96 7.59
C MET A 49 23.20 2.44 6.48
N GLY A 50 22.76 1.19 6.56
CA GLY A 50 21.78 0.60 5.63
C GLY A 50 20.43 1.30 5.67
N LEU A 51 19.90 1.53 6.89
CA LEU A 51 18.66 2.30 7.08
C LEU A 51 18.84 3.75 6.62
N GLY A 52 19.97 4.39 6.91
CA GLY A 52 20.29 5.75 6.50
C GLY A 52 20.28 5.90 4.98
N LYS A 53 20.89 4.97 4.24
CA LYS A 53 20.85 4.93 2.77
C LYS A 53 19.42 4.81 2.24
N THR A 54 18.60 3.98 2.88
CA THR A 54 17.17 3.81 2.54
C THR A 54 16.40 5.11 2.73
N LEU A 55 16.49 5.70 3.92
CA LEU A 55 15.80 6.94 4.26
C LEU A 55 16.27 8.10 3.38
N PHE A 56 17.56 8.15 3.03
CA PHE A 56 18.08 9.12 2.08
C PHE A 56 17.42 8.98 0.69
N ARG A 57 17.28 7.75 0.18
CA ARG A 57 16.57 7.50 -1.10
C ARG A 57 15.09 7.86 -1.01
N VAL A 58 14.44 7.56 0.11
CA VAL A 58 13.04 7.96 0.38
C VAL A 58 12.91 9.49 0.32
N VAL A 59 13.78 10.23 1.00
CA VAL A 59 13.75 11.70 1.00
C VAL A 59 14.05 12.25 -0.39
N LEU A 60 15.12 11.78 -1.04
CA LEU A 60 15.52 12.27 -2.36
C LEU A 60 14.44 12.02 -3.43
N SER A 61 13.91 10.80 -3.49
CA SER A 61 12.82 10.46 -4.41
C SER A 61 11.54 11.25 -4.10
N SER A 62 11.24 11.48 -2.81
CA SER A 62 10.09 12.30 -2.41
C SER A 62 10.22 13.74 -2.90
N LEU A 63 11.41 14.34 -2.77
CA LEU A 63 11.67 15.72 -3.19
C LEU A 63 11.58 15.87 -4.71
N LEU A 64 12.35 15.07 -5.44
CA LEU A 64 12.36 15.11 -6.91
C LEU A 64 11.00 14.74 -7.49
N GLY A 65 10.39 13.69 -6.94
CA GLY A 65 9.10 13.20 -7.40
C GLY A 65 7.98 14.20 -7.18
N VAL A 66 7.95 14.89 -6.03
CA VAL A 66 6.96 15.96 -5.76
C VAL A 66 7.12 17.13 -6.73
N ILE A 67 8.35 17.59 -6.99
CA ILE A 67 8.59 18.70 -7.94
C ILE A 67 8.04 18.34 -9.32
N VAL A 68 8.40 17.17 -9.85
CA VAL A 68 7.95 16.69 -11.16
C VAL A 68 6.43 16.47 -11.17
N GLY A 69 5.88 15.82 -10.14
CA GLY A 69 4.46 15.53 -10.04
C GLY A 69 3.59 16.79 -9.94
N LEU A 70 4.04 17.80 -9.19
CA LEU A 70 3.37 19.10 -9.11
C LEU A 70 3.43 19.86 -10.45
N ALA A 71 4.58 19.87 -11.12
CA ALA A 71 4.70 20.51 -12.43
C ALA A 71 3.72 19.90 -13.44
N ILE A 72 3.66 18.56 -13.51
CA ILE A 72 2.71 17.84 -14.37
C ILE A 72 1.26 18.15 -13.97
N ALA A 73 0.94 18.14 -12.67
CA ALA A 73 -0.39 18.44 -12.19
C ALA A 73 -0.85 19.87 -12.52
N VAL A 74 0.04 20.86 -12.44
CA VAL A 74 -0.27 22.24 -12.83
C VAL A 74 -0.64 22.33 -14.30
N LEU A 75 0.13 21.68 -15.17
CA LEU A 75 -0.15 21.64 -16.61
C LEU A 75 -1.52 21.00 -16.89
N ILE A 76 -1.81 19.87 -16.25
CA ILE A 76 -3.10 19.18 -16.40
C ILE A 76 -4.26 20.03 -15.88
N SER A 77 -4.06 20.76 -14.78
CA SER A 77 -5.10 21.53 -14.10
C SER A 77 -5.70 22.67 -14.93
N GLN A 78 -5.07 23.02 -16.04
CA GLN A 78 -5.55 24.04 -16.97
C GLN A 78 -6.84 23.63 -17.69
N ASN A 79 -7.10 22.32 -17.83
CA ASN A 79 -8.30 21.82 -18.48
C ASN A 79 -9.11 20.91 -17.52
N PRO A 80 -10.34 21.31 -17.13
CA PRO A 80 -11.18 20.53 -16.21
C PRO A 80 -11.50 19.11 -16.70
N TRP A 81 -11.72 18.93 -18.00
CA TRP A 81 -12.05 17.63 -18.58
C TRP A 81 -10.85 16.68 -18.54
N VAL A 82 -9.67 17.18 -18.89
CA VAL A 82 -8.41 16.43 -18.78
C VAL A 82 -8.12 16.10 -17.32
N THR A 83 -8.29 17.08 -16.42
CA THR A 83 -8.05 16.90 -14.98
C THR A 83 -8.87 15.75 -14.40
N GLN A 84 -10.18 15.71 -14.65
CA GLN A 84 -11.03 14.64 -14.15
C GLN A 84 -10.64 13.26 -14.72
N THR A 85 -10.29 13.22 -16.01
CA THR A 85 -9.85 11.99 -16.68
C THR A 85 -8.54 11.47 -16.09
N VAL A 86 -7.56 12.36 -15.90
CA VAL A 86 -6.25 12.02 -15.37
C VAL A 86 -6.33 11.61 -13.90
N ILE A 87 -7.14 12.27 -13.06
CA ILE A 87 -7.37 11.82 -11.66
C ILE A 87 -7.87 10.36 -11.65
N ARG A 88 -8.84 10.03 -12.51
CA ARG A 88 -9.39 8.68 -12.60
C ARG A 88 -8.37 7.65 -13.06
N PHE A 89 -7.59 7.99 -14.09
CA PHE A 89 -6.50 7.14 -14.58
C PHE A 89 -5.43 6.93 -13.51
N LEU A 90 -4.95 8.01 -12.88
CA LEU A 90 -3.87 7.95 -11.90
C LEU A 90 -4.27 7.25 -10.60
N ARG A 91 -5.55 7.23 -10.21
CA ARG A 91 -6.01 6.55 -8.99
C ARG A 91 -5.48 5.12 -8.89
N LEU A 92 -5.60 4.37 -9.99
CA LEU A 92 -5.08 3.01 -10.09
C LEU A 92 -3.73 2.99 -10.83
N GLY A 93 -3.54 3.90 -11.79
CA GLY A 93 -2.30 4.03 -12.56
C GLY A 93 -1.06 4.32 -11.72
N LEU A 94 -1.18 4.97 -10.56
CA LEU A 94 -0.07 5.23 -9.64
C LEU A 94 0.53 3.93 -9.05
N TRP A 95 -0.20 2.82 -9.12
CA TRP A 95 0.26 1.50 -8.65
C TRP A 95 1.01 0.72 -9.73
N VAL A 96 0.82 1.04 -11.01
CA VAL A 96 1.48 0.35 -12.14
C VAL A 96 2.98 0.17 -11.95
N PRO A 97 3.76 1.16 -11.47
CA PRO A 97 5.19 0.96 -11.29
C PRO A 97 5.54 -0.17 -10.32
N PHE A 98 4.71 -0.45 -9.31
CA PHE A 98 4.95 -1.58 -8.40
C PHE A 98 4.82 -2.93 -9.14
N PHE A 99 3.82 -3.06 -10.01
CA PHE A 99 3.58 -4.26 -10.82
C PHE A 99 4.68 -4.45 -11.87
N ILE A 100 5.04 -3.40 -12.62
CA ILE A 100 6.11 -3.47 -13.61
C ILE A 100 7.43 -3.85 -12.94
N TYR A 101 7.74 -3.24 -11.79
CA TYR A 101 9.00 -3.48 -11.11
C TYR A 101 9.13 -4.91 -10.57
N LEU A 102 8.03 -5.53 -10.15
CA LEU A 102 8.04 -6.93 -9.73
C LEU A 102 8.54 -7.85 -10.85
N ALA A 103 8.16 -7.54 -12.10
CA ALA A 103 8.46 -8.34 -13.28
C ALA A 103 9.81 -8.04 -13.94
N VAL A 104 10.26 -6.77 -13.92
CA VAL A 104 11.45 -6.34 -14.68
C VAL A 104 12.64 -6.07 -13.75
N PRO A 105 13.80 -6.71 -13.97
CA PRO A 105 14.98 -6.48 -13.13
C PRO A 105 15.61 -5.10 -13.38
N TYR A 106 16.00 -4.42 -12.29
CA TYR A 106 16.83 -3.21 -12.23
C TYR A 106 16.33 -1.96 -12.97
N TRP A 107 15.56 -1.14 -12.26
CA TRP A 107 15.28 0.26 -12.64
C TRP A 107 15.85 1.18 -11.55
N ILE A 108 16.65 2.17 -11.95
CA ILE A 108 17.35 3.10 -11.04
C ILE A 108 16.48 4.32 -10.67
N LEU A 109 15.40 4.60 -11.41
CA LEU A 109 14.47 5.73 -11.19
C LEU A 109 13.04 5.42 -10.69
N PRO A 110 12.66 4.20 -10.25
CA PRO A 110 11.26 3.86 -10.05
C PRO A 110 10.65 4.61 -8.86
N GLY A 111 11.45 4.91 -7.82
CA GLY A 111 10.99 5.70 -6.68
C GLY A 111 10.53 7.11 -7.07
N VAL A 112 11.27 7.80 -7.94
CA VAL A 112 10.89 9.14 -8.42
C VAL A 112 9.60 9.07 -9.22
N VAL A 113 9.46 8.08 -10.11
CA VAL A 113 8.25 7.90 -10.93
C VAL A 113 7.02 7.62 -10.06
N VAL A 114 7.12 6.69 -9.10
CA VAL A 114 6.04 6.37 -8.15
C VAL A 114 5.60 7.61 -7.39
N VAL A 115 6.56 8.36 -6.86
CA VAL A 115 6.28 9.59 -6.12
C VAL A 115 5.65 10.64 -7.04
N SER A 116 6.15 10.82 -8.27
CA SER A 116 5.59 11.79 -9.21
C SER A 116 4.14 11.51 -9.56
N LEU A 117 3.80 10.25 -9.86
CA LEU A 117 2.42 9.84 -10.14
C LEU A 117 1.53 10.06 -8.91
N PHE A 118 2.01 9.67 -7.72
CA PHE A 118 1.30 9.87 -6.47
C PHE A 118 1.08 11.36 -6.16
N ALA A 119 2.12 12.18 -6.26
CA ALA A 119 2.07 13.61 -5.99
C ALA A 119 1.14 14.32 -6.99
N CYS A 120 1.20 13.94 -8.26
CA CYS A 120 0.29 14.44 -9.29
C CYS A 120 -1.17 14.09 -8.96
N TYR A 121 -1.46 12.83 -8.67
CA TYR A 121 -2.79 12.37 -8.28
C TYR A 121 -3.33 13.11 -7.06
N GLN A 122 -2.55 13.17 -5.98
CA GLN A 122 -2.97 13.82 -4.74
C GLN A 122 -3.18 15.31 -4.96
N PHE A 123 -2.26 15.99 -5.63
CA PHE A 123 -2.40 17.43 -5.84
C PHE A 123 -3.66 17.78 -6.64
N LEU A 124 -3.92 17.08 -7.75
CA LEU A 124 -5.13 17.27 -8.55
C LEU A 124 -6.39 16.95 -7.74
N SER A 125 -6.40 15.83 -7.02
CA SER A 125 -7.55 15.39 -6.22
C SER A 125 -7.89 16.40 -5.12
N ILE A 126 -6.88 16.94 -4.43
CA ILE A 126 -7.06 17.89 -3.33
C ILE A 126 -7.57 19.23 -3.86
N ARG A 127 -6.98 19.73 -4.94
CA ARG A 127 -7.36 21.01 -5.53
C ARG A 127 -8.78 20.96 -6.08
N LEU A 128 -9.14 19.86 -6.75
CA LEU A 128 -10.49 19.67 -7.28
C LEU A 128 -11.52 19.38 -6.18
N ALA A 129 -11.15 18.62 -5.15
CA ALA A 129 -12.11 18.20 -4.13
C ALA A 129 -12.26 19.19 -2.96
N LEU A 130 -11.23 19.92 -2.58
CA LEU A 130 -11.23 20.71 -1.35
C LEU A 130 -10.92 22.19 -1.56
N SER A 131 -10.54 22.60 -2.78
CA SER A 131 -10.22 24.01 -3.09
C SER A 131 -9.22 24.65 -2.11
N LEU A 132 -8.34 23.84 -1.50
CA LEU A 132 -7.41 24.32 -0.48
C LEU A 132 -6.39 25.30 -1.07
N PRO A 133 -5.84 26.22 -0.25
CA PRO A 133 -4.72 27.06 -0.62
C PRO A 133 -3.54 26.22 -1.17
N TRP A 134 -2.78 26.81 -2.07
CA TRP A 134 -1.63 26.17 -2.74
C TRP A 134 -0.64 25.57 -1.73
N ARG A 135 -0.25 26.36 -0.73
CA ARG A 135 0.71 25.97 0.31
C ARG A 135 0.23 24.77 1.15
N GLU A 136 -1.04 24.77 1.54
CA GLU A 136 -1.62 23.66 2.31
C GLU A 136 -1.73 22.38 1.49
N SER A 137 -2.05 22.51 0.20
CA SER A 137 -2.10 21.39 -0.73
C SER A 137 -0.71 20.73 -0.87
N ILE A 138 0.35 21.52 -1.02
CA ILE A 138 1.73 21.01 -1.12
C ILE A 138 2.14 20.28 0.16
N LEU A 139 1.90 20.84 1.34
CA LEU A 139 2.30 20.20 2.60
C LEU A 139 1.65 18.82 2.77
N LYS A 140 0.37 18.69 2.39
CA LYS A 140 -0.35 17.42 2.45
C LYS A 140 0.16 16.42 1.41
N VAL A 141 0.47 16.88 0.20
CA VAL A 141 1.07 16.05 -0.86
C VAL A 141 2.45 15.54 -0.44
N GLN A 142 3.31 16.41 0.12
CA GLN A 142 4.67 16.06 0.49
C GLN A 142 4.72 14.98 1.58
N ARG A 143 3.86 15.07 2.61
CA ARG A 143 3.72 14.03 3.63
C ARG A 143 3.36 12.68 3.00
N GLY A 144 2.32 12.66 2.16
CA GLY A 144 1.91 11.44 1.46
C GLY A 144 3.01 10.89 0.55
N ALA A 145 3.74 11.77 -0.14
CA ALA A 145 4.83 11.40 -1.03
C ALA A 145 5.99 10.72 -0.29
N ILE A 146 6.37 11.20 0.90
CA ILE A 146 7.39 10.57 1.74
C ILE A 146 6.94 9.17 2.18
N LEU A 147 5.68 9.03 2.61
CA LEU A 147 5.15 7.73 3.03
C LEU A 147 5.01 6.75 1.87
N GLN A 148 4.62 7.23 0.68
CA GLN A 148 4.54 6.41 -0.53
C GLN A 148 5.93 5.97 -0.99
N ALA A 149 6.93 6.86 -0.93
CA ALA A 149 8.32 6.52 -1.19
C ALA A 149 8.82 5.48 -0.18
N LEU A 150 8.53 5.66 1.11
CA LEU A 150 8.90 4.71 2.16
C LEU A 150 8.28 3.33 1.88
N LEU A 151 6.98 3.25 1.60
CA LEU A 151 6.31 2.02 1.21
C LEU A 151 6.99 1.36 0.00
N PHE A 152 7.26 2.14 -1.04
CA PHE A 152 7.94 1.65 -2.23
C PHE A 152 9.31 1.05 -1.90
N TYR A 153 10.18 1.79 -1.20
CA TYR A 153 11.53 1.30 -0.89
C TYR A 153 11.53 0.13 0.09
N LEU A 154 10.59 0.05 1.03
CA LEU A 154 10.45 -1.11 1.90
C LEU A 154 10.06 -2.37 1.13
N VAL A 155 9.12 -2.26 0.18
CA VAL A 155 8.76 -3.41 -0.69
C VAL A 155 9.91 -3.74 -1.64
N PHE A 156 10.57 -2.72 -2.19
CA PHE A 156 11.67 -2.82 -3.14
C PHE A 156 12.89 -3.56 -2.58
N GLN A 157 13.15 -3.40 -1.29
CA GLN A 157 14.32 -3.95 -0.62
C GLN A 157 14.44 -5.46 -0.64
N PHE A 158 13.31 -6.15 -0.72
CA PHE A 158 13.30 -7.61 -0.84
C PHE A 158 13.78 -8.11 -2.21
N TRP A 159 13.81 -7.23 -3.21
CA TRP A 159 14.14 -7.56 -4.60
C TRP A 159 15.58 -7.25 -4.97
N LEU A 160 16.32 -6.56 -4.11
CA LEU A 160 17.71 -6.19 -4.36
C LEU A 160 18.65 -6.96 -3.42
N PRO A 161 19.50 -7.86 -3.97
CA PRO A 161 20.46 -8.64 -3.19
C PRO A 161 21.47 -7.79 -2.39
N GLU A 162 21.67 -6.52 -2.77
CA GLU A 162 22.73 -5.65 -2.24
C GLU A 162 22.25 -4.69 -1.13
N GLU A 163 20.98 -4.75 -0.71
CA GLU A 163 20.46 -3.88 0.36
C GLU A 163 20.48 -4.55 1.73
N TRP A 164 20.33 -3.76 2.81
CA TRP A 164 20.44 -4.19 4.22
C TRP A 164 19.57 -5.40 4.62
N TRP A 165 18.61 -5.77 3.79
CA TRP A 165 17.88 -7.02 3.93
C TRP A 165 18.77 -8.26 3.70
N SER A 166 19.80 -8.21 2.85
CA SER A 166 20.80 -9.29 2.73
C SER A 166 21.72 -9.40 3.95
N LEU A 167 21.88 -8.31 4.72
CA LEU A 167 22.47 -8.36 6.07
C LEU A 167 21.52 -9.06 7.07
N SER A 168 20.20 -9.03 6.85
CA SER A 168 19.21 -9.65 7.76
C SER A 168 19.13 -11.17 7.68
N HIS A 169 19.39 -11.77 6.50
CA HIS A 169 19.25 -13.21 6.30
C HIS A 169 20.42 -14.04 6.88
N GLY A 170 21.51 -13.38 7.32
CA GLY A 170 22.66 -14.07 7.94
C GLY A 170 23.22 -13.46 9.23
N ILE A 171 22.98 -12.16 9.51
CA ILE A 171 23.73 -11.43 10.54
C ILE A 171 22.84 -10.73 11.58
N LEU A 172 21.60 -10.34 11.24
CA LEU A 172 20.71 -9.67 12.21
C LEU A 172 19.95 -10.68 13.06
N LYS A 173 20.33 -10.77 14.34
CA LYS A 173 19.47 -11.35 15.39
C LYS A 173 18.11 -10.65 15.39
N VAL A 174 17.08 -11.33 15.90
CA VAL A 174 15.71 -10.83 16.12
C VAL A 174 15.70 -9.37 16.59
N ASP A 175 16.59 -9.03 17.53
CA ASP A 175 16.85 -7.69 18.07
C ASP A 175 17.03 -6.58 17.02
N GLY A 176 17.78 -6.85 15.95
CA GLY A 176 18.02 -5.89 14.87
C GLY A 176 16.76 -5.56 14.07
N VAL A 177 15.89 -6.55 13.87
CA VAL A 177 14.61 -6.35 13.16
C VAL A 177 13.68 -5.46 13.99
N TYR A 178 13.57 -5.72 15.29
CA TYR A 178 12.80 -4.85 16.20
C TYR A 178 13.38 -3.44 16.27
N ALA A 179 14.69 -3.29 16.23
CA ALA A 179 15.34 -1.97 16.25
C ALA A 179 14.96 -1.16 15.00
N ILE A 180 14.94 -1.80 13.83
CA ILE A 180 14.52 -1.19 12.58
C ILE A 180 13.04 -0.83 12.60
N ILE A 181 12.17 -1.71 13.13
CA ILE A 181 10.75 -1.41 13.33
C ILE A 181 10.58 -0.14 14.15
N LEU A 182 11.26 -0.04 15.30
CA LEU A 182 11.18 1.14 16.15
C LEU A 182 11.67 2.41 15.45
N LEU A 183 12.76 2.34 14.69
CA LEU A 183 13.29 3.49 13.95
C LEU A 183 12.35 3.94 12.83
N LEU A 184 11.73 3.01 12.10
CA LEU A 184 10.77 3.32 11.05
C LEU A 184 9.46 3.88 11.63
N LEU A 185 8.99 3.36 12.76
CA LEU A 185 7.88 3.91 13.51
C LEU A 185 8.17 5.34 13.99
N ALA A 186 9.36 5.57 14.54
CA ALA A 186 9.81 6.89 14.94
C ALA A 186 9.90 7.84 13.74
N PHE A 187 10.35 7.35 12.58
CA PHE A 187 10.39 8.12 11.33
C PHE A 187 8.98 8.51 10.85
N VAL A 188 8.01 7.60 10.82
CA VAL A 188 6.62 7.94 10.46
C VAL A 188 6.03 8.95 11.43
N PHE A 189 6.24 8.75 12.73
CA PHE A 189 5.79 9.69 13.76
C PHE A 189 6.43 11.07 13.56
N PHE A 190 7.73 11.12 13.25
CA PHE A 190 8.45 12.35 12.93
C PHE A 190 7.87 13.05 11.69
N VAL A 191 7.58 12.31 10.61
CA VAL A 191 6.94 12.84 9.40
C VAL A 191 5.56 13.41 9.73
N ASP A 192 4.72 12.67 10.44
CA ASP A 192 3.39 13.15 10.83
C ASP A 192 3.46 14.43 11.67
N ARG A 193 4.42 14.50 12.59
CA ARG A 193 4.66 15.70 13.40
C ARG A 193 5.16 16.88 12.57
N LEU A 194 6.12 16.64 11.67
CA LEU A 194 6.72 17.66 10.81
C LEU A 194 5.68 18.33 9.91
N PHE A 195 4.78 17.54 9.34
CA PHE A 195 3.72 18.03 8.45
C PHE A 195 2.42 18.41 9.18
N ARG A 196 2.41 18.37 10.53
CA ARG A 196 1.22 18.62 11.36
C ARG A 196 0.01 17.80 10.90
N SER A 197 0.26 16.59 10.42
CA SER A 197 -0.77 15.70 9.93
C SER A 197 -1.44 15.02 11.11
N ASN A 198 -2.76 15.05 11.17
CA ASN A 198 -3.52 14.26 12.12
C ASN A 198 -4.48 13.33 11.36
N PHE A 199 -4.75 12.17 11.96
CA PHE A 199 -5.64 11.18 11.37
C PHE A 199 -7.05 11.74 11.05
N PRO A 200 -7.69 12.58 11.90
CA PRO A 200 -9.00 13.14 11.61
C PRO A 200 -9.05 14.04 10.37
N SER A 201 -8.05 14.91 10.18
CA SER A 201 -8.00 15.79 8.99
C SER A 201 -7.78 14.97 7.72
N LEU A 202 -6.90 13.98 7.79
CA LEU A 202 -6.59 13.12 6.64
C LEU A 202 -7.81 12.26 6.23
N SER A 203 -8.49 11.66 7.20
CA SER A 203 -9.68 10.84 6.96
C SER A 203 -10.82 11.68 6.38
N ALA A 204 -11.14 12.84 6.97
CA ALA A 204 -12.17 13.74 6.46
C ALA A 204 -11.89 14.19 5.02
N MET A 205 -10.63 14.55 4.76
CA MET A 205 -10.15 14.92 3.43
C MET A 205 -10.30 13.77 2.42
N ARG A 206 -9.89 12.55 2.80
CA ARG A 206 -10.01 11.39 1.91
C ARG A 206 -11.48 11.05 1.64
N GLY A 207 -12.34 11.12 2.66
CA GLY A 207 -13.77 10.95 2.52
C GLY A 207 -14.38 11.94 1.52
N ALA A 208 -14.06 13.23 1.66
CA ALA A 208 -14.52 14.27 0.75
C ALA A 208 -14.07 14.06 -0.71
N VAL A 209 -12.80 13.64 -0.91
CA VAL A 209 -12.28 13.29 -2.25
C VAL A 209 -13.07 12.12 -2.84
N LEU A 210 -13.26 11.03 -2.09
CA LEU A 210 -13.98 9.84 -2.57
C LEU A 210 -15.44 10.14 -2.93
N VAL A 211 -16.13 10.94 -2.12
CA VAL A 211 -17.52 11.35 -2.41
C VAL A 211 -17.59 12.12 -3.73
N LYS A 212 -16.68 13.07 -3.96
CA LYS A 212 -16.64 13.85 -5.20
C LYS A 212 -16.25 13.01 -6.42
N GLU A 213 -15.31 12.07 -6.27
CA GLU A 213 -14.94 11.16 -7.35
C GLU A 213 -16.12 10.29 -7.82
N ILE A 214 -16.98 9.84 -6.89
CA ILE A 214 -18.16 9.02 -7.22
C ILE A 214 -19.28 9.87 -7.82
N ALA A 215 -19.52 11.06 -7.27
CA ALA A 215 -20.59 11.95 -7.71
C ALA A 215 -20.35 12.50 -9.12
N GLY A 216 -19.11 12.83 -9.47
CA GLY A 216 -18.77 13.50 -10.73
C GLY A 216 -18.66 12.60 -11.98
N GLY A 217 -18.95 11.30 -11.90
CA GLY A 217 -18.69 10.37 -13.00
C GLY A 217 -19.93 9.91 -13.77
N ASN A 218 -20.15 10.38 -14.99
CA ASN A 218 -21.00 9.65 -15.96
C ASN A 218 -20.27 8.37 -16.42
N GLY A 219 -20.88 7.20 -16.22
CA GLY A 219 -20.23 5.89 -16.40
C GLY A 219 -19.76 5.61 -17.83
N SER A 220 -20.35 6.25 -18.84
CA SER A 220 -19.92 6.15 -20.24
C SER A 220 -18.69 7.00 -20.53
N SER A 221 -18.68 8.28 -20.12
CA SER A 221 -17.49 9.17 -20.26
C SER A 221 -16.29 8.68 -19.45
N TYR A 222 -16.52 7.87 -18.41
CA TYR A 222 -15.50 7.24 -17.57
C TYR A 222 -14.52 6.35 -18.36
N TRP A 223 -15.03 5.47 -19.23
CA TRP A 223 -14.21 4.47 -19.92
C TRP A 223 -13.48 5.03 -21.13
N TRP A 224 -14.06 6.01 -21.83
CA TRP A 224 -13.44 6.59 -23.01
C TRP A 224 -12.16 7.35 -22.69
N GLY A 225 -12.16 8.23 -21.69
CA GLY A 225 -10.96 9.00 -21.32
C GLY A 225 -9.83 8.11 -20.78
N VAL A 226 -10.16 7.10 -19.97
CA VAL A 226 -9.18 6.12 -19.47
C VAL A 226 -8.68 5.23 -20.60
N GLY A 227 -9.56 4.79 -21.50
CA GLY A 227 -9.20 3.98 -22.66
C GLY A 227 -8.23 4.70 -23.61
N ILE A 228 -8.45 5.98 -23.88
CA ILE A 228 -7.53 6.81 -24.68
C ILE A 228 -6.15 6.87 -24.03
N LEU A 229 -6.07 7.06 -22.70
CA LEU A 229 -4.79 7.07 -21.99
C LEU A 229 -4.10 5.70 -22.03
N ILE A 230 -4.85 4.60 -21.92
CA ILE A 230 -4.30 3.24 -22.08
C ILE A 230 -3.74 3.05 -23.49
N ILE A 231 -4.50 3.42 -24.53
CA ILE A 231 -4.04 3.33 -25.92
C ILE A 231 -2.78 4.17 -26.12
N PHE A 232 -2.73 5.37 -25.56
CA PHE A 232 -1.54 6.22 -25.60
C PHE A 232 -0.35 5.55 -24.91
N CYS A 233 -0.52 4.98 -23.72
CA CYS A 233 0.55 4.24 -23.03
C CYS A 233 1.03 3.03 -23.84
N LEU A 234 0.13 2.27 -24.45
CA LEU A 234 0.48 1.14 -25.31
C LEU A 234 1.19 1.58 -26.58
N ALA A 235 0.79 2.70 -27.18
CA ALA A 235 1.46 3.29 -28.33
C ALA A 235 2.87 3.75 -27.95
N VAL A 236 3.05 4.41 -26.80
CA VAL A 236 4.36 4.79 -26.29
C VAL A 236 5.23 3.55 -26.07
N TRP A 237 4.73 2.51 -25.40
CA TRP A 237 5.48 1.24 -25.26
C TRP A 237 5.85 0.67 -26.63
N GLN A 238 4.90 0.59 -27.57
CA GLN A 238 5.15 0.09 -28.92
C GLN A 238 6.27 0.87 -29.63
N LEU A 239 6.25 2.21 -29.55
CA LEU A 239 7.27 3.08 -30.14
C LEU A 239 8.66 2.87 -29.53
N PHE A 240 8.73 2.55 -28.23
CA PHE A 240 9.99 2.30 -27.52
C PHE A 240 10.35 0.81 -27.42
N THR A 241 9.70 -0.07 -28.18
CA THR A 241 9.94 -1.53 -28.10
C THR A 241 11.40 -1.87 -28.33
N ASP A 242 12.04 -1.34 -29.38
CA ASP A 242 13.42 -1.70 -29.71
C ASP A 242 14.43 -1.29 -28.62
N PRO A 243 14.42 -0.04 -28.11
CA PRO A 243 15.24 0.33 -26.94
C PRO A 243 14.96 -0.53 -25.70
N ILE A 244 13.67 -0.79 -25.43
CA ILE A 244 13.24 -1.56 -24.25
C ILE A 244 13.71 -3.02 -24.36
N LEU A 245 13.58 -3.64 -25.54
CA LEU A 245 13.99 -5.02 -25.79
C LEU A 245 15.50 -5.18 -25.62
N ARG A 246 16.30 -4.24 -26.13
CA ARG A 246 17.77 -4.29 -26.03
C ARG A 246 18.28 -4.23 -24.59
N HIS A 247 17.66 -3.43 -23.74
CA HIS A 247 18.16 -3.18 -22.38
C HIS A 247 17.44 -4.02 -21.31
N PHE A 248 16.15 -4.27 -21.48
CA PHE A 248 15.30 -4.92 -20.48
C PHE A 248 14.75 -6.28 -20.93
N LYS A 249 15.01 -6.70 -22.18
CA LYS A 249 14.50 -7.95 -22.77
C LYS A 249 12.97 -8.07 -22.70
N VAL A 250 12.28 -6.93 -22.69
CA VAL A 250 10.82 -6.87 -22.73
C VAL A 250 10.38 -6.67 -24.17
N GLY A 251 9.49 -7.55 -24.65
CA GLY A 251 8.94 -7.48 -26.01
C GLY A 251 7.94 -6.34 -26.22
N SER A 252 7.32 -6.32 -27.40
CA SER A 252 6.17 -5.46 -27.67
C SER A 252 4.99 -5.81 -26.75
N PRO A 253 4.02 -4.91 -26.53
CA PRO A 253 2.81 -5.20 -25.76
C PRO A 253 2.10 -6.48 -26.23
N LEU A 254 2.00 -6.68 -27.56
CA LEU A 254 1.38 -7.87 -28.13
C LEU A 254 2.16 -9.15 -27.79
N ALA A 255 3.49 -9.12 -27.96
CA ALA A 255 4.34 -10.27 -27.63
C ALA A 255 4.22 -10.65 -26.14
N VAL A 256 4.14 -9.65 -25.25
CA VAL A 256 3.91 -9.89 -23.82
C VAL A 256 2.56 -10.56 -23.57
N LEU A 257 1.48 -10.10 -24.20
CA LEU A 257 0.16 -10.72 -24.08
C LEU A 257 0.14 -12.17 -24.60
N GLU A 258 0.81 -12.43 -25.72
CA GLU A 258 0.92 -13.77 -26.31
C GLU A 258 1.61 -14.76 -25.35
N THR A 259 2.56 -14.32 -24.51
CA THR A 259 3.21 -15.22 -23.54
C THR A 259 2.29 -15.68 -22.39
N VAL A 260 1.20 -14.95 -22.11
CA VAL A 260 0.26 -15.27 -21.03
C VAL A 260 -0.89 -16.15 -21.51
N TYR A 261 -1.18 -16.15 -22.81
CA TYR A 261 -2.29 -16.89 -23.37
C TYR A 261 -2.17 -18.43 -23.21
N PRO A 262 -1.04 -19.09 -23.54
CA PRO A 262 -0.89 -20.53 -23.34
C PRO A 262 -1.10 -21.03 -21.90
N PRO A 263 -0.50 -20.41 -20.85
CA PRO A 263 -0.71 -20.85 -19.48
C PRO A 263 -2.11 -20.54 -18.93
N LEU A 264 -2.83 -19.57 -19.51
CA LEU A 264 -4.26 -19.40 -19.26
C LEU A 264 -5.07 -20.53 -19.89
N GLY A 265 -4.79 -20.86 -21.16
CA GLY A 265 -5.49 -21.90 -21.91
C GLY A 265 -5.30 -23.30 -21.34
N SER A 266 -4.15 -23.59 -20.72
CA SER A 266 -3.89 -24.85 -20.03
C SER A 266 -4.51 -24.95 -18.63
N GLY A 267 -5.07 -23.86 -18.10
CA GLY A 267 -5.63 -23.78 -16.75
C GLY A 267 -4.60 -23.64 -15.62
N ALA A 268 -3.30 -23.76 -15.91
CA ALA A 268 -2.25 -23.64 -14.90
C ALA A 268 -2.29 -22.27 -14.20
N LEU A 269 -2.38 -21.18 -14.97
CA LEU A 269 -2.43 -19.83 -14.41
C LEU A 269 -3.77 -19.51 -13.72
N ILE A 270 -4.86 -20.18 -14.11
CA ILE A 270 -6.19 -19.97 -13.50
C ILE A 270 -6.17 -20.38 -12.03
N PHE A 271 -5.47 -21.48 -11.71
CA PHE A 271 -5.32 -21.93 -10.34
C PHE A 271 -4.55 -20.91 -9.49
N ASP A 272 -3.44 -20.37 -10.01
CA ASP A 272 -2.67 -19.32 -9.32
C ASP A 272 -3.50 -18.03 -9.11
N ILE A 273 -4.29 -17.62 -10.12
CA ILE A 273 -5.23 -16.50 -9.99
C ILE A 273 -6.24 -16.74 -8.87
N ALA A 274 -6.81 -17.95 -8.80
CA ALA A 274 -7.82 -18.28 -7.79
C ALA A 274 -7.24 -18.24 -6.36
N VAL A 275 -6.02 -18.76 -6.17
CA VAL A 275 -5.32 -18.70 -4.87
C VAL A 275 -5.06 -17.25 -4.46
N SER A 276 -4.49 -16.44 -5.35
CA SER A 276 -4.22 -15.03 -5.06
C SER A 276 -5.48 -14.22 -4.74
N LEU A 277 -6.57 -14.47 -5.47
CA LEU A 277 -7.86 -13.82 -5.22
C LEU A 277 -8.46 -14.24 -3.87
N LEU A 278 -8.33 -15.51 -3.48
CA LEU A 278 -8.77 -16.00 -2.18
C LEU A 278 -8.00 -15.31 -1.05
N GLU A 279 -6.68 -15.16 -1.17
CA GLU A 279 -5.84 -14.48 -0.18
C GLU A 279 -6.18 -13.00 -0.05
N VAL A 280 -6.36 -12.31 -1.18
CA VAL A 280 -6.83 -10.91 -1.21
C VAL A 280 -8.19 -10.78 -0.52
N PHE A 281 -9.14 -11.66 -0.85
CA PHE A 281 -10.48 -11.63 -0.29
C PHE A 281 -10.48 -11.92 1.22
N ALA A 282 -9.79 -12.97 1.65
CA ALA A 282 -9.67 -13.35 3.06
C ALA A 282 -9.02 -12.24 3.89
N GLY A 283 -7.94 -11.63 3.38
CA GLY A 283 -7.28 -10.51 4.05
C GLY A 283 -8.17 -9.26 4.14
N LEU A 284 -8.93 -8.93 3.08
CA LEU A 284 -9.89 -7.82 3.13
C LEU A 284 -11.04 -8.06 4.12
N ILE A 285 -11.51 -9.30 4.26
CA ILE A 285 -12.50 -9.64 5.30
C ILE A 285 -11.90 -9.42 6.69
N LEU A 286 -10.68 -9.93 6.92
CA LEU A 286 -10.00 -9.81 8.19
C LEU A 286 -9.78 -8.34 8.58
N SER A 287 -9.28 -7.53 7.64
CA SER A 287 -9.04 -6.11 7.88
C SER A 287 -10.34 -5.34 8.05
N GLY A 288 -11.37 -5.62 7.24
CA GLY A 288 -12.69 -5.02 7.35
C GLY A 288 -13.35 -5.30 8.69
N ALA A 289 -13.31 -6.55 9.17
CA ALA A 289 -13.85 -6.93 10.48
C ALA A 289 -13.13 -6.19 11.61
N GLY A 290 -11.79 -6.20 11.61
CA GLY A 290 -10.99 -5.45 12.58
C GLY A 290 -11.24 -3.94 12.53
N ALA A 291 -11.33 -3.37 11.33
CA ALA A 291 -11.58 -1.96 11.11
C ALA A 291 -12.97 -1.52 11.62
N VAL A 292 -14.00 -2.36 11.46
CA VAL A 292 -15.35 -2.10 11.98
C VAL A 292 -15.36 -2.13 13.51
N ILE A 293 -14.66 -3.08 14.14
CA ILE A 293 -14.53 -3.14 15.60
C ILE A 293 -13.86 -1.87 16.13
N VAL A 294 -12.75 -1.47 15.50
CA VAL A 294 -12.00 -0.27 15.90
C VAL A 294 -12.81 0.99 15.64
N PHE A 295 -13.51 1.08 14.51
CA PHE A 295 -14.44 2.17 14.20
C PHE A 295 -15.51 2.32 15.27
N LYS A 296 -16.17 1.22 15.65
CA LYS A 296 -17.18 1.21 16.71
C LYS A 296 -16.60 1.70 18.04
N GLY A 297 -15.44 1.17 18.44
CA GLY A 297 -14.75 1.61 19.65
C GLY A 297 -14.39 3.10 19.64
N MET A 298 -13.96 3.65 18.49
CA MET A 298 -13.67 5.09 18.36
C MET A 298 -14.94 5.96 18.42
N SER A 299 -16.07 5.45 17.95
CA SER A 299 -17.36 6.14 18.05
C SER A 299 -17.86 6.16 19.50
N ASP A 300 -17.73 5.04 20.21
CA ASP A 300 -18.32 4.86 21.54
C ASP A 300 -17.46 5.49 22.66
N ASN A 301 -16.14 5.57 22.49
CA ASN A 301 -15.22 6.01 23.55
C ASN A 301 -14.22 7.08 23.08
N ALA A 302 -14.30 8.28 23.65
CA ALA A 302 -13.43 9.41 23.32
C ALA A 302 -11.95 9.19 23.69
N HIS A 303 -11.67 8.49 24.79
CA HIS A 303 -10.30 8.19 25.19
C HIS A 303 -9.65 7.19 24.23
N PHE A 304 -10.37 6.10 23.93
CA PHE A 304 -9.94 5.12 22.92
C PHE A 304 -9.71 5.81 21.57
N ARG A 305 -10.66 6.65 21.12
CA ARG A 305 -10.53 7.43 19.88
C ARG A 305 -9.24 8.25 19.80
N ASN A 306 -8.94 9.03 20.84
CA ASN A 306 -7.75 9.89 20.86
C ASN A 306 -6.46 9.08 20.84
N LEU A 307 -6.44 7.93 21.52
CA LEU A 307 -5.33 6.99 21.49
C LEU A 307 -5.19 6.41 20.07
N THR A 308 -6.25 5.85 19.52
CA THR A 308 -6.29 5.24 18.19
C THR A 308 -5.85 6.21 17.09
N PHE A 309 -6.25 7.48 17.14
CA PHE A 309 -5.79 8.50 16.19
C PHE A 309 -4.27 8.69 16.14
N SER A 310 -3.58 8.42 17.25
CA SER A 310 -2.12 8.53 17.34
C SER A 310 -1.41 7.29 16.79
N PHE A 311 -2.01 6.11 16.92
CA PHE A 311 -1.38 4.84 16.58
C PHE A 311 -1.78 4.27 15.22
N VAL A 312 -3.00 4.52 14.74
CA VAL A 312 -3.47 3.97 13.45
C VAL A 312 -2.57 4.34 12.27
N PRO A 313 -2.06 5.58 12.12
CA PRO A 313 -1.10 5.91 11.05
C PRO A 313 0.15 5.03 11.01
N LEU A 314 0.58 4.52 12.17
CA LEU A 314 1.75 3.65 12.26
C LEU A 314 1.50 2.28 11.61
N THR A 315 0.24 1.81 11.58
CA THR A 315 -0.14 0.52 10.98
C THR A 315 0.02 0.48 9.46
N PHE A 316 0.32 1.61 8.81
CA PHE A 316 0.55 1.69 7.36
C PHE A 316 1.79 0.90 6.88
N ILE A 317 2.85 0.82 7.69
CA ILE A 317 4.12 0.16 7.33
C ILE A 317 4.49 -1.01 8.23
N VAL A 318 3.95 -1.06 9.45
CA VAL A 318 4.16 -2.17 10.41
C VAL A 318 4.00 -3.56 9.78
N PRO A 319 3.00 -3.83 8.93
CA PRO A 319 2.79 -5.19 8.41
C PRO A 319 3.93 -5.70 7.52
N ILE A 320 4.53 -4.83 6.71
CA ILE A 320 5.72 -5.18 5.90
C ILE A 320 6.89 -5.54 6.81
N MET A 321 7.02 -4.85 7.94
CA MET A 321 8.09 -5.11 8.89
C MET A 321 7.82 -6.32 9.78
N LEU A 322 6.56 -6.67 10.05
CA LEU A 322 6.23 -7.87 10.82
C LEU A 322 6.56 -9.15 10.04
N ARG A 323 6.50 -9.10 8.70
CA ARG A 323 7.00 -10.17 7.83
C ARG A 323 8.47 -10.50 8.13
N SER A 324 9.28 -9.49 8.45
CA SER A 324 10.68 -9.66 8.81
C SER A 324 10.92 -10.49 10.08
N VAL A 325 9.91 -10.61 10.95
CA VAL A 325 9.98 -11.35 12.23
C VAL A 325 9.19 -12.67 12.17
N GLU A 326 8.58 -12.97 11.02
CA GLU A 326 7.64 -14.07 10.82
C GLU A 326 8.24 -15.45 11.08
N GLY A 327 9.46 -15.70 10.59
CA GLY A 327 10.17 -16.97 10.80
C GLY A 327 10.43 -17.28 12.28
N HIS A 328 10.41 -16.22 13.11
CA HIS A 328 10.66 -16.31 14.53
C HIS A 328 9.36 -16.48 15.33
N TRP A 329 8.27 -15.79 15.00
CA TRP A 329 7.11 -15.73 15.91
C TRP A 329 6.34 -17.04 16.01
N VAL A 330 6.24 -17.80 14.93
CA VAL A 330 5.19 -18.81 14.87
C VAL A 330 5.72 -20.23 14.97
N GLY A 331 7.01 -20.47 14.70
CA GLY A 331 7.59 -21.82 14.78
C GLY A 331 6.77 -22.88 14.04
N TRP A 332 5.94 -22.46 13.08
CA TRP A 332 5.12 -23.33 12.28
C TRP A 332 6.01 -23.93 11.20
N ASP A 333 5.88 -25.23 10.99
CA ASP A 333 6.60 -25.91 9.94
C ASP A 333 6.18 -25.31 8.58
N TYR A 334 7.07 -24.51 7.98
CA TYR A 334 6.89 -23.85 6.68
C TYR A 334 6.58 -24.84 5.53
N ARG A 335 6.64 -26.14 5.80
CA ARG A 335 6.42 -27.22 4.84
C ARG A 335 4.95 -27.46 4.48
N SER A 336 3.97 -26.99 5.27
CA SER A 336 2.55 -27.21 4.92
C SER A 336 2.02 -26.12 3.98
N SER A 337 1.45 -26.49 2.83
CA SER A 337 0.88 -25.53 1.87
C SER A 337 -0.27 -24.68 2.44
N THR A 338 -0.96 -25.18 3.47
CA THR A 338 -2.10 -24.52 4.12
C THR A 338 -1.68 -23.36 5.02
N SER A 339 -0.49 -23.42 5.63
CA SER A 339 -0.01 -22.31 6.46
C SER A 339 0.32 -21.07 5.62
N LEU A 340 0.78 -21.26 4.38
CA LEU A 340 1.19 -20.17 3.47
C LEU A 340 0.03 -19.25 3.05
N VAL A 341 -1.12 -19.82 2.66
CA VAL A 341 -2.32 -19.05 2.26
C VAL A 341 -2.84 -18.19 3.42
N VAL A 342 -2.85 -18.76 4.63
CA VAL A 342 -3.28 -18.03 5.84
C VAL A 342 -2.33 -16.87 6.12
N TRP A 343 -1.02 -17.05 5.90
CA TRP A 343 -0.04 -15.98 6.08
C TRP A 343 -0.22 -14.83 5.12
N THR A 344 -0.42 -15.14 3.84
CA THR A 344 -0.65 -14.08 2.86
C THR A 344 -1.94 -13.34 3.15
N ALA A 345 -3.02 -14.04 3.52
CA ALA A 345 -4.25 -13.40 3.96
C ALA A 345 -4.05 -12.50 5.19
N LEU A 346 -3.27 -12.94 6.19
CA LEU A 346 -2.94 -12.13 7.37
C LEU A 346 -2.12 -10.88 6.99
N ALA A 347 -1.10 -11.03 6.15
CA ALA A 347 -0.28 -9.93 5.67
C ALA A 347 -1.13 -8.90 4.91
N VAL A 348 -1.97 -9.36 3.99
CA VAL A 348 -2.96 -8.54 3.29
C VAL A 348 -3.88 -7.83 4.29
N GLY A 349 -4.39 -8.55 5.28
CA GLY A 349 -5.28 -7.98 6.30
C GLY A 349 -4.62 -6.85 7.09
N PHE A 350 -3.36 -7.05 7.50
CA PHE A 350 -2.61 -6.03 8.20
C PHE A 350 -2.31 -4.80 7.31
N MET A 351 -1.89 -4.98 6.06
CA MET A 351 -1.59 -3.87 5.14
C MET A 351 -2.83 -3.08 4.71
N THR A 352 -3.97 -3.75 4.62
CA THR A 352 -5.23 -3.10 4.24
C THR A 352 -5.92 -2.42 5.41
N PHE A 353 -5.58 -2.74 6.65
CA PHE A 353 -6.24 -2.20 7.84
C PHE A 353 -6.23 -0.66 7.90
N TYR A 354 -5.07 -0.03 7.71
CA TYR A 354 -4.95 1.43 7.75
C TYR A 354 -5.83 2.15 6.72
N PRO A 355 -5.73 1.89 5.40
CA PRO A 355 -6.58 2.56 4.41
C PRO A 355 -8.06 2.27 4.64
N PHE A 356 -8.40 1.07 5.14
CA PHE A 356 -9.78 0.71 5.47
C PHE A 356 -10.34 1.59 6.61
N VAL A 357 -9.65 1.68 7.74
CA VAL A 357 -10.05 2.50 8.89
C VAL A 357 -10.10 3.99 8.53
N LEU A 358 -9.14 4.46 7.73
CA LEU A 358 -9.08 5.84 7.25
C LEU A 358 -10.36 6.23 6.49
N VAL A 359 -10.82 5.38 5.56
CA VAL A 359 -12.03 5.64 4.77
C VAL A 359 -13.30 5.45 5.58
N LEU A 360 -13.38 4.41 6.42
CA LEU A 360 -14.54 4.21 7.31
C LEU A 360 -14.78 5.44 8.19
N TRP A 361 -13.72 5.98 8.79
CA TRP A 361 -13.82 7.18 9.63
C TRP A 361 -14.10 8.44 8.80
N GLY A 362 -13.47 8.57 7.65
CA GLY A 362 -13.63 9.72 6.75
C GLY A 362 -15.03 9.85 6.16
N LEU A 363 -15.73 8.72 6.02
CA LEU A 363 -17.09 8.65 5.52
C LEU A 363 -18.11 8.37 6.63
N ARG A 364 -17.79 8.58 7.91
CA ARG A 364 -18.62 8.18 9.06
C ARG A 364 -20.08 8.65 8.99
N ASP A 365 -20.36 9.77 8.32
CA ASP A 365 -21.70 10.35 8.19
C ASP A 365 -22.49 9.77 6.99
N HIS A 366 -21.93 8.77 6.29
CA HIS A 366 -22.57 8.06 5.18
C HIS A 366 -23.07 6.66 5.61
N PRO A 367 -23.91 6.01 4.79
CA PRO A 367 -24.45 4.69 5.10
C PRO A 367 -23.39 3.58 5.19
N PRO A 368 -23.59 2.54 6.01
CA PRO A 368 -22.61 1.46 6.24
C PRO A 368 -22.15 0.77 4.96
N VAL A 369 -23.08 0.36 4.09
CA VAL A 369 -22.75 -0.37 2.85
C VAL A 369 -21.84 0.46 1.95
N ARG A 370 -22.18 1.75 1.75
CA ARG A 370 -21.37 2.68 0.95
C ARG A 370 -19.97 2.86 1.55
N ARG A 371 -19.87 3.06 2.87
CA ARG A 371 -18.59 3.22 3.57
C ARG A 371 -17.69 2.00 3.38
N ILE A 372 -18.24 0.80 3.58
CA ILE A 372 -17.49 -0.47 3.49
C ILE A 372 -17.01 -0.71 2.06
N LEU A 373 -17.86 -0.53 1.05
CA LEU A 373 -17.48 -0.75 -0.36
C LEU A 373 -16.34 0.19 -0.79
N LEU A 374 -16.39 1.45 -0.37
CA LEU A 374 -15.34 2.43 -0.70
C LEU A 374 -14.07 2.23 0.12
N ALA A 375 -14.18 1.78 1.36
CA ALA A 375 -13.02 1.39 2.16
C ALA A 375 -12.31 0.18 1.56
N ALA A 376 -13.07 -0.82 1.09
CA ALA A 376 -12.52 -1.97 0.38
C ALA A 376 -11.85 -1.57 -0.95
N ASP A 377 -12.49 -0.71 -1.75
CA ASP A 377 -11.91 -0.19 -3.00
C ASP A 377 -10.58 0.55 -2.77
N GLU A 378 -10.51 1.38 -1.72
CA GLU A 378 -9.31 2.13 -1.37
C GLU A 378 -8.19 1.22 -0.84
N ALA A 379 -8.54 0.17 -0.13
CA ALA A 379 -7.60 -0.81 0.40
C ALA A 379 -7.09 -1.80 -0.67
N LEU A 380 -7.83 -1.98 -1.76
CA LEU A 380 -7.58 -3.02 -2.76
C LEU A 380 -6.16 -2.97 -3.38
N PRO A 381 -5.59 -1.80 -3.76
CA PRO A 381 -4.24 -1.78 -4.31
C PRO A 381 -3.18 -2.26 -3.30
N TYR A 382 -3.38 -1.94 -2.01
CA TYR A 382 -2.52 -2.44 -0.94
C TYR A 382 -2.66 -3.95 -0.76
N ALA A 383 -3.89 -4.49 -0.88
CA ALA A 383 -4.10 -5.93 -0.84
C ALA A 383 -3.33 -6.64 -1.95
N PHE A 384 -3.48 -6.20 -3.20
CA PHE A 384 -2.79 -6.81 -4.34
C PHE A 384 -1.27 -6.70 -4.22
N LEU A 385 -0.75 -5.53 -3.84
CA LEU A 385 0.68 -5.35 -3.62
C LEU A 385 1.22 -6.30 -2.54
N THR A 386 0.48 -6.45 -1.45
CA THR A 386 0.89 -7.28 -0.31
C THR A 386 0.76 -8.77 -0.62
N MET A 387 -0.26 -9.16 -1.37
CA MET A 387 -0.41 -10.53 -1.87
C MET A 387 0.78 -10.89 -2.76
N LEU A 388 1.08 -10.06 -3.76
CA LEU A 388 2.22 -10.29 -4.66
C LEU A 388 3.53 -10.41 -3.88
N PHE A 389 3.73 -9.50 -2.93
CA PHE A 389 4.90 -9.50 -2.06
C PHE A 389 4.99 -10.78 -1.19
N SER A 390 3.89 -11.16 -0.54
CA SER A 390 3.89 -12.31 0.37
C SER A 390 4.01 -13.63 -0.36
N GLU A 391 3.31 -13.80 -1.48
CA GLU A 391 3.38 -15.01 -2.29
C GLU A 391 4.79 -15.21 -2.84
N ALA A 392 5.41 -14.14 -3.29
CA ALA A 392 6.72 -14.21 -3.89
C ALA A 392 7.86 -14.55 -2.89
N MET A 393 7.61 -14.35 -1.59
CA MET A 393 8.57 -14.67 -0.53
C MET A 393 8.41 -16.05 0.08
N ALA A 394 7.22 -16.66 0.00
CA ALA A 394 6.96 -17.91 0.72
C ALA A 394 5.97 -18.86 0.07
N ALA A 395 5.20 -18.43 -0.93
CA ALA A 395 4.24 -19.30 -1.56
C ALA A 395 4.90 -20.21 -2.61
N THR A 396 4.31 -21.38 -2.80
CA THR A 396 4.63 -22.31 -3.90
C THR A 396 3.64 -22.21 -5.05
N LYS A 397 2.66 -21.31 -4.92
CA LYS A 397 1.46 -21.11 -5.74
C LYS A 397 1.06 -19.63 -5.67
N GLY A 398 0.26 -19.16 -6.62
CA GLY A 398 -0.18 -17.77 -6.69
C GLY A 398 0.56 -16.95 -7.74
N LEU A 399 -0.03 -15.81 -8.12
CA LEU A 399 0.46 -14.92 -9.16
C LEU A 399 1.83 -14.32 -8.83
N GLY A 400 2.07 -13.93 -7.58
CA GLY A 400 3.36 -13.43 -7.10
C GLY A 400 4.45 -14.48 -7.22
N PHE A 401 4.18 -15.72 -6.84
CA PHE A 401 5.10 -16.84 -7.06
C PHE A 401 5.40 -17.04 -8.54
N TYR A 402 4.37 -17.10 -9.39
CA TYR A 402 4.52 -17.29 -10.82
C TYR A 402 5.34 -16.18 -11.50
N ILE A 403 5.11 -14.91 -11.12
CA ILE A 403 5.85 -13.75 -11.63
C ILE A 403 7.34 -13.87 -11.29
N ILE A 404 7.68 -14.26 -10.07
CA ILE A 404 9.08 -14.41 -9.65
C ILE A 404 9.72 -15.64 -10.24
N TRP A 405 9.01 -16.76 -10.31
CA TRP A 405 9.52 -17.98 -10.92
C TRP A 405 9.86 -17.75 -12.40
N THR A 406 8.93 -17.18 -13.18
CA THR A 406 9.16 -16.83 -14.60
C THR A 406 10.28 -15.81 -14.79
N ARG A 407 10.38 -14.82 -13.89
CA ARG A 407 11.51 -13.88 -13.88
C ARG A 407 12.84 -14.58 -13.58
N GLY A 408 12.85 -15.54 -12.65
CA GLY A 408 14.03 -16.30 -12.23
C GLY A 408 14.61 -17.16 -13.35
N ILE A 409 13.74 -17.72 -14.21
CA ILE A 409 14.15 -18.43 -15.44
C ILE A 409 14.36 -17.48 -16.64
N LEU A 410 14.42 -16.16 -16.40
CA LEU A 410 14.66 -15.10 -17.39
C LEU A 410 13.58 -14.96 -18.47
N GLU A 411 12.37 -15.49 -18.26
CA GLU A 411 11.20 -15.26 -19.11
C GLU A 411 10.52 -13.92 -18.76
N ILE A 412 11.24 -12.82 -18.93
CA ILE A 412 10.84 -11.47 -18.47
C ILE A 412 9.49 -11.02 -19.08
N SER A 413 9.27 -11.27 -20.37
CA SER A 413 7.99 -10.96 -21.03
C SER A 413 6.81 -11.69 -20.38
N ARG A 414 7.00 -12.95 -19.97
CA ARG A 414 5.98 -13.77 -19.31
C ARG A 414 5.69 -13.29 -17.89
N SER A 415 6.75 -12.94 -17.16
CA SER A 415 6.65 -12.32 -15.85
C SER A 415 5.88 -11.00 -15.91
N LEU A 416 6.21 -10.14 -16.90
CA LEU A 416 5.53 -8.86 -17.11
C LEU A 416 4.07 -9.06 -17.50
N GLY A 417 3.79 -10.02 -18.37
CA GLY A 417 2.44 -10.35 -18.78
C GLY A 417 1.57 -10.81 -17.60
N ALA A 418 2.09 -11.69 -16.73
CA ALA A 418 1.40 -12.10 -15.52
C ALA A 418 1.20 -10.92 -14.55
N SER A 419 2.17 -10.04 -14.40
CA SER A 419 2.04 -8.85 -13.56
C SER A 419 0.98 -7.86 -14.09
N LEU A 420 0.93 -7.65 -15.41
CA LEU A 420 -0.11 -6.83 -16.05
C LEU A 420 -1.50 -7.47 -15.93
N LEU A 421 -1.59 -8.81 -16.00
CA LEU A 421 -2.84 -9.53 -15.73
C LEU A 421 -3.30 -9.30 -14.29
N THR A 422 -2.40 -9.39 -13.32
CA THR A 422 -2.71 -9.09 -11.91
C THR A 422 -3.21 -7.65 -11.74
N PHE A 423 -2.56 -6.69 -12.42
CA PHE A 423 -3.03 -5.30 -12.42
C PHE A 423 -4.41 -5.16 -13.07
N ALA A 424 -4.68 -5.87 -14.17
CA ALA A 424 -6.00 -5.87 -14.81
C ALA A 424 -7.10 -6.44 -13.90
N LEU A 425 -6.79 -7.47 -13.10
CA LEU A 425 -7.71 -8.00 -12.08
C LEU A 425 -8.02 -6.94 -11.00
N LEU A 426 -7.00 -6.22 -10.51
CA LEU A 426 -7.18 -5.09 -9.60
C LEU A 426 -8.10 -4.02 -10.21
N LEU A 427 -7.87 -3.63 -11.47
CA LEU A 427 -8.71 -2.66 -12.18
C LEU A 427 -10.17 -3.12 -12.27
N PHE A 428 -10.37 -4.39 -12.62
CA PHE A 428 -11.69 -5.00 -12.77
C PHE A 428 -12.45 -4.99 -11.45
N ILE A 429 -11.85 -5.50 -10.37
CA ILE A 429 -12.49 -5.58 -9.04
C ILE A 429 -12.77 -4.17 -8.49
N SER A 430 -11.81 -3.23 -8.60
CA SER A 430 -12.04 -1.83 -8.19
C SER A 430 -13.21 -1.20 -8.97
N SER A 431 -13.31 -1.47 -10.27
CA SER A 431 -14.40 -0.96 -11.10
C SER A 431 -15.76 -1.54 -10.69
N LEU A 432 -15.81 -2.83 -10.32
CA LEU A 432 -17.02 -3.47 -9.80
C LEU A 432 -17.43 -2.87 -8.45
N LEU A 433 -16.50 -2.72 -7.50
CA LEU A 433 -16.77 -2.14 -6.18
C LEU A 433 -17.29 -0.72 -6.29
N ARG A 434 -16.71 0.11 -7.16
CA ARG A 434 -17.20 1.48 -7.39
C ARG A 434 -18.55 1.52 -8.08
N SER A 435 -18.78 0.64 -9.05
CA SER A 435 -20.08 0.54 -9.72
C SER A 435 -21.16 0.16 -8.73
N ALA A 436 -20.88 -0.78 -7.82
CA ALA A 436 -21.76 -1.14 -6.72
C ALA A 436 -21.99 0.06 -5.79
N ALA A 437 -20.94 0.69 -5.27
CA ALA A 437 -21.04 1.84 -4.37
C ALA A 437 -21.83 3.01 -4.98
N LYS A 438 -21.69 3.23 -6.30
CA LYS A 438 -22.43 4.25 -7.04
C LYS A 438 -23.91 3.91 -7.15
N ARG A 439 -24.29 2.66 -7.42
CA ARG A 439 -25.71 2.25 -7.46
C ARG A 439 -26.42 2.54 -6.15
N TRP A 440 -25.78 2.20 -5.03
CA TRP A 440 -26.31 2.49 -3.69
C TRP A 440 -26.44 3.99 -3.39
N TYR A 441 -25.58 4.84 -3.97
CA TYR A 441 -25.67 6.29 -3.81
C TYR A 441 -26.91 6.91 -4.48
N PHE A 442 -27.30 6.45 -5.67
CA PHE A 442 -28.43 7.03 -6.41
C PHE A 442 -29.78 6.61 -5.84
N VAL A 443 -29.91 5.36 -5.35
CA VAL A 443 -31.13 4.84 -4.71
C VAL A 443 -31.54 5.72 -3.53
N GLU A 444 -30.56 6.17 -2.74
CA GLU A 444 -30.79 7.01 -1.57
C GLU A 444 -31.20 8.44 -1.91
N SER A 445 -30.62 9.01 -2.99
CA SER A 445 -30.98 10.35 -3.45
C SER A 445 -32.41 10.44 -3.99
N THR A 446 -32.93 9.32 -4.52
CA THR A 446 -34.31 9.21 -4.98
C THR A 446 -35.31 9.07 -3.82
N GLU A 447 -34.98 8.30 -2.78
CA GLU A 447 -35.83 8.15 -1.60
C GLU A 447 -35.94 9.45 -0.77
N PHE A 448 -34.83 10.21 -0.66
CA PHE A 448 -34.84 11.51 0.04
C PHE A 448 -35.66 12.57 -0.71
N ARG A 449 -35.82 12.44 -2.05
CA ARG A 449 -36.67 13.33 -2.85
C ARG A 449 -38.14 12.92 -2.85
N SER A 450 -38.47 11.63 -2.70
CA SER A 450 -39.86 11.17 -2.55
C SER A 450 -40.42 11.31 -1.13
N GLY A 451 -39.55 11.55 -0.14
CA GLY A 451 -39.93 11.78 1.26
C GLY A 451 -40.31 13.22 1.61
N ILE A 452 -40.25 14.15 0.66
CA ILE A 452 -40.93 15.45 0.79
C ILE A 452 -42.33 15.23 0.23
N PRO A 453 -43.39 15.19 1.06
CA PRO A 453 -44.75 15.16 0.54
C PRO A 453 -44.94 16.43 -0.27
N GLY A 454 -45.28 16.27 -1.55
CA GLY A 454 -45.89 17.36 -2.30
C GLY A 454 -47.28 17.58 -1.73
N THR A 455 -47.40 18.57 -0.84
CA THR A 455 -48.53 19.51 -0.62
C THR A 455 -48.28 20.28 0.68
#